data_AF-A0A9E3C3Z1-F1
#
_entry.id   AF-A0A9E3C3Z1-F1
#
_cell.length_a   1.000
_cell.length_b   1.000
_cell.length_c   1.000
_cell.angle_alpha   90.00
_cell.angle_beta   90.00
_cell.angle_gamma   90.00
#
_symmetry.space_group_name_H-M   'P 1'
#
loop_
_entity.id
_entity.type
_entity.pdbx_description
1 polymer ?
#
loop_
_entity_poly.entity_id
_entity_poly.type
_entity_poly.pdbx_seq_one_letter_code
_entity_poly.pdbx_strand_id
1 'polypeptide(L)'
;MVEKLRFTGDWPPQQYLNQYPNWSNAWDEEEEEDQDETTLRPSDEQGYIDEETAFTVADATLADGRTFLAIVQVDYGDPQEIDVFEAESPWRLRFSLPDQKWVPFVQSWLPMPQRMPSVSPNDSHIFPLRVVSRLPKTPGGAPVDIRIQSGDVMLKP
;
A
#
# COMPACT_ATOMS: atom_id res chain seq x y z
N MET A 1 24.14 -11.98 15.23
CA MET A 1 23.91 -10.83 14.34
C MET A 1 22.45 -10.86 13.99
N VAL A 2 21.70 -9.80 14.28
CA VAL A 2 20.30 -9.72 13.85
C VAL A 2 20.35 -9.43 12.35
N GLU A 3 19.74 -10.28 11.55
CA GLU A 3 19.68 -10.11 10.10
C GLU A 3 18.88 -8.84 9.80
N LYS A 4 19.51 -7.84 9.16
CA LYS A 4 18.83 -6.61 8.74
C LYS A 4 17.94 -6.95 7.56
N LEU A 5 16.63 -6.84 7.73
CA LEU A 5 15.68 -7.03 6.65
C LEU A 5 15.69 -5.80 5.73
N ARG A 6 16.21 -5.97 4.51
CA ARG A 6 16.22 -4.96 3.44
C ARG A 6 15.66 -5.56 2.17
N PHE A 7 14.79 -4.82 1.50
CA PHE A 7 14.17 -5.24 0.25
C PHE A 7 14.24 -4.06 -0.73
N THR A 8 15.05 -4.18 -1.77
CA THR A 8 15.30 -3.14 -2.77
C THR A 8 14.53 -3.46 -4.04
N GLY A 9 13.80 -2.49 -4.60
CA GLY A 9 13.08 -2.61 -5.87
C GLY A 9 11.79 -3.45 -5.84
N ASP A 10 11.60 -4.28 -4.81
CA ASP A 10 10.47 -5.19 -4.68
C ASP A 10 9.81 -5.09 -3.30
N TRP A 11 8.54 -5.46 -3.23
CA TRP A 11 7.83 -5.59 -1.96
C TRP A 11 8.44 -6.71 -1.10
N PRO A 12 8.51 -6.53 0.24
CA PRO A 12 8.87 -7.60 1.13
C PRO A 12 7.97 -8.84 0.92
N PRO A 13 8.52 -10.06 0.99
CA PRO A 13 7.71 -11.28 0.95
C PRO A 13 6.60 -11.26 1.99
N GLN A 14 5.45 -11.85 1.64
CA GLN A 14 4.23 -11.82 2.48
C GLN A 14 4.45 -12.27 3.93
N GLN A 15 5.37 -13.21 4.17
CA GLN A 15 5.72 -13.63 5.55
C GLN A 15 6.24 -12.48 6.40
N TYR A 16 7.04 -11.57 5.83
CA TYR A 16 7.57 -10.42 6.53
C TYR A 16 6.53 -9.31 6.64
N LEU A 17 5.69 -9.10 5.62
CA LEU A 17 4.56 -8.16 5.70
C LEU A 17 3.55 -8.56 6.79
N ASN A 18 3.36 -9.86 7.02
CA ASN A 18 2.51 -10.32 8.12
C ASN A 18 3.14 -10.12 9.50
N GLN A 19 4.48 -10.12 9.58
CA GLN A 19 5.22 -9.94 10.83
C GLN A 19 5.42 -8.47 11.19
N TYR A 20 5.65 -7.62 10.18
CA TYR A 20 5.93 -6.19 10.32
C TYR A 20 4.86 -5.40 9.56
N PRO A 21 3.83 -4.89 10.26
CA PRO A 21 2.77 -4.10 9.63
C PRO A 21 3.23 -2.72 9.12
N ASN A 22 4.32 -2.13 9.60
CA ASN A 22 4.82 -0.84 9.12
C ASN A 22 6.21 -0.94 8.48
N TRP A 23 6.41 -0.17 7.43
CA TRP A 23 7.66 -0.11 6.67
C TRP A 23 8.04 1.34 6.37
N SER A 24 9.33 1.59 6.37
CA SER A 24 9.93 2.88 6.03
C SER A 24 10.91 2.69 4.89
N ASN A 25 11.10 3.74 4.10
CA ASN A 25 12.22 3.81 3.18
C ASN A 25 13.52 3.92 4.00
N ALA A 26 14.56 3.23 3.59
CA ALA A 26 15.87 3.27 4.23
C ALA A 26 16.74 4.39 3.64
N TRP A 27 16.25 5.64 3.67
CA TRP A 27 16.93 6.79 3.06
C TRP A 27 18.35 7.03 3.63
N ASP A 28 18.59 6.65 4.88
CA ASP A 28 19.90 6.72 5.54
C ASP A 28 20.89 5.64 5.07
N GLU A 29 20.46 4.70 4.22
CA GLU A 29 21.25 3.57 3.72
C GLU A 29 21.40 3.57 2.18
N GLU A 30 20.99 4.64 1.49
CA GLU A 30 21.03 4.74 0.01
C GLU A 30 22.46 4.62 -0.59
N GLU A 31 23.51 4.86 0.19
CA GLU A 31 24.91 4.73 -0.26
C GLU A 31 25.51 3.33 0.01
N GLU A 32 24.75 2.44 0.65
CA GLU A 32 25.19 1.07 0.92
C GLU A 32 25.12 0.19 -0.34
N GLU A 33 25.94 -0.86 -0.39
CA GLU A 33 25.93 -1.82 -1.50
C GLU A 33 24.53 -2.46 -1.63
N ASP A 34 23.99 -2.47 -2.85
CA ASP A 34 22.67 -3.01 -3.23
C ASP A 34 21.43 -2.30 -2.63
N GLN A 35 21.59 -1.08 -2.10
CA GLN A 35 20.48 -0.25 -1.60
C GLN A 35 20.33 1.03 -2.44
N ASP A 36 19.08 1.43 -2.68
CA ASP A 36 18.70 2.70 -3.32
C ASP A 36 17.45 3.31 -2.64
N GLU A 37 16.88 4.38 -3.21
CA GLU A 37 15.71 5.09 -2.67
C GLU A 37 14.45 4.22 -2.55
N THR A 38 14.45 3.04 -3.18
CA THR A 38 13.35 2.06 -3.12
C THR A 38 13.55 1.01 -2.03
N THR A 39 14.65 1.08 -1.29
CA THR A 39 14.96 0.10 -0.25
C THR A 39 14.01 0.26 0.93
N LEU A 40 13.30 -0.82 1.25
CA LEU A 40 12.38 -0.90 2.36
C LEU A 40 13.00 -1.64 3.55
N ARG A 41 12.71 -1.12 4.74
CA ARG A 41 12.98 -1.78 6.03
C ARG A 41 11.73 -1.74 6.91
N PRO A 42 11.57 -2.68 7.85
CA PRO A 42 10.57 -2.53 8.90
C PRO A 42 10.77 -1.20 9.62
N SER A 43 9.69 -0.44 9.85
CA SER A 43 9.74 0.77 10.68
C SER A 43 10.10 0.42 12.13
N ASP A 44 10.67 1.37 12.86
CA ASP A 44 10.94 1.18 14.29
C ASP A 44 9.64 1.11 15.11
N GLU A 45 8.60 1.81 14.67
CA GLU A 45 7.25 1.77 15.24
C GLU A 45 6.34 0.75 14.51
N GLN A 46 5.79 -0.21 15.26
CA GLN A 46 4.98 -1.33 14.75
C GLN A 46 3.61 -1.45 15.44
N GLY A 47 3.23 -0.48 16.26
CA GLY A 47 1.98 -0.41 17.01
C GLY A 47 0.99 0.65 16.50
N TYR A 48 1.45 1.65 15.76
CA TYR A 48 0.62 2.66 15.10
C TYR A 48 1.35 3.26 13.88
N ILE A 49 0.62 3.90 12.97
CA ILE A 49 1.15 4.57 11.78
C ILE A 49 1.59 5.97 12.19
N ASP A 50 2.90 6.20 12.30
CA ASP A 50 3.48 7.49 12.64
C ASP A 50 3.88 8.29 11.39
N GLU A 51 4.62 9.39 11.58
CA GLU A 51 5.08 10.24 10.48
C GLU A 51 6.27 9.67 9.69
N GLU A 52 6.99 8.70 10.26
CA GLU A 52 8.13 8.04 9.62
C GLU A 52 7.73 6.76 8.85
N THR A 53 6.52 6.26 9.12
CA THR A 53 5.91 5.16 8.38
C THR A 53 5.67 5.62 6.94
N ALA A 54 6.28 4.94 5.98
CA ALA A 54 6.05 5.18 4.55
C ALA A 54 4.95 4.25 3.99
N PHE A 55 4.87 3.03 4.52
CA PHE A 55 3.91 2.02 4.10
C PHE A 55 3.35 1.27 5.30
N THR A 56 2.06 0.94 5.25
CA THR A 56 1.41 0.13 6.27
C THR A 56 0.59 -1.00 5.64
N VAL A 57 0.60 -2.16 6.28
CA VAL A 57 -0.12 -3.34 5.82
C VAL A 57 -1.60 -3.21 6.17
N ALA A 58 -2.44 -3.62 5.23
CA ALA A 58 -3.88 -3.58 5.30
C ALA A 58 -4.48 -4.89 4.77
N ASP A 59 -5.78 -5.05 5.00
CA ASP A 59 -6.59 -6.10 4.41
C ASP A 59 -7.64 -5.48 3.49
N ALA A 60 -7.62 -5.87 2.21
CA ALA A 60 -8.52 -5.41 1.18
C ALA A 60 -9.64 -6.43 0.95
N THR A 61 -10.89 -6.04 1.17
CA THR A 61 -12.07 -6.86 0.91
C THR A 61 -12.77 -6.37 -0.36
N LEU A 62 -12.84 -7.25 -1.36
CA LEU A 62 -13.48 -6.97 -2.65
C LEU A 62 -15.02 -7.07 -2.54
N ALA A 63 -15.71 -6.68 -3.62
CA ALA A 63 -17.16 -6.71 -3.72
C ALA A 63 -17.78 -8.11 -3.49
N ASP A 64 -17.06 -9.14 -3.90
CA ASP A 64 -17.48 -10.54 -3.74
C ASP A 64 -17.18 -11.13 -2.34
N GLY A 65 -16.58 -10.33 -1.45
CA GLY A 65 -16.24 -10.70 -0.08
C GLY A 65 -14.90 -11.42 0.09
N ARG A 66 -14.14 -11.67 -0.99
CA ARG A 66 -12.75 -12.16 -0.87
C ARG A 66 -11.88 -11.10 -0.22
N THR A 67 -10.96 -11.53 0.65
CA THR A 67 -10.00 -10.65 1.33
C THR A 67 -8.58 -10.98 0.87
N PHE A 68 -7.81 -9.94 0.56
CA PHE A 68 -6.42 -10.01 0.13
C PHE A 68 -5.54 -9.11 0.99
N LEU A 69 -4.24 -9.44 1.02
CA LEU A 69 -3.24 -8.54 1.57
C LEU A 69 -3.23 -7.25 0.73
N ALA A 70 -3.12 -6.11 1.42
CA ALA A 70 -2.87 -4.84 0.79
C ALA A 70 -1.73 -4.09 1.49
N ILE A 71 -1.07 -3.22 0.76
CA ILE A 71 -0.12 -2.24 1.29
C ILE A 71 -0.67 -0.86 0.96
N VAL A 72 -0.73 -0.01 1.98
CA VAL A 72 -1.14 1.38 1.84
C VAL A 72 0.12 2.23 1.98
N GLN A 73 0.48 2.95 0.91
CA GLN A 73 1.45 4.02 1.02
C GLN A 73 0.80 5.18 1.77
N VAL A 74 1.50 5.68 2.77
CA VAL A 74 1.07 6.82 3.58
C VAL A 74 2.08 7.95 3.46
N ASP A 75 1.59 9.17 3.50
CA ASP A 75 2.40 10.37 3.54
C ASP A 75 1.84 11.28 4.64
N TYR A 76 2.65 11.59 5.66
CA TYR A 76 2.21 12.24 6.90
C TYR A 76 0.96 11.57 7.52
N GLY A 77 0.95 10.23 7.52
CA GLY A 77 -0.15 9.42 8.04
C GLY A 77 -1.40 9.38 7.14
N ASP A 78 -1.38 10.00 5.97
CA ASP A 78 -2.50 10.01 5.04
C ASP A 78 -2.30 9.03 3.87
N PRO A 79 -3.27 8.15 3.57
CA PRO A 79 -3.19 7.23 2.44
C PRO A 79 -3.05 7.94 1.09
N GLN A 80 -2.08 7.51 0.29
CA GLN A 80 -1.80 8.04 -1.06
C GLN A 80 -1.97 6.99 -2.15
N GLU A 81 -1.48 5.77 -1.90
CA GLU A 81 -1.54 4.65 -2.84
C GLU A 81 -1.96 3.36 -2.11
N ILE A 82 -2.58 2.45 -2.83
CA ILE A 82 -3.00 1.14 -2.32
C ILE A 82 -2.60 0.09 -3.34
N ASP A 83 -1.77 -0.85 -2.91
CA ASP A 83 -1.42 -2.07 -3.65
C ASP A 83 -2.21 -3.24 -3.09
N VAL A 84 -2.91 -3.99 -3.95
CA VAL A 84 -3.69 -5.16 -3.55
C VAL A 84 -3.14 -6.41 -4.22
N PHE A 85 -2.79 -7.41 -3.41
CA PHE A 85 -2.14 -8.64 -3.83
C PHE A 85 -3.18 -9.75 -4.07
N GLU A 86 -3.94 -9.63 -5.16
CA GLU A 86 -4.83 -10.72 -5.64
C GLU A 86 -4.04 -11.84 -6.35
N ALA A 87 -2.85 -11.53 -6.86
CA ALA A 87 -1.91 -12.43 -7.51
C ALA A 87 -0.46 -12.09 -7.10
N GLU A 88 0.54 -12.71 -7.73
CA GLU A 88 1.97 -12.43 -7.46
C GLU A 88 2.33 -10.95 -7.64
N SER A 89 1.80 -10.31 -8.69
CA SER A 89 1.96 -8.87 -8.91
C SER A 89 0.69 -8.13 -8.45
N PRO A 90 0.81 -7.10 -7.61
CA PRO A 90 -0.34 -6.33 -7.17
C PRO A 90 -0.85 -5.42 -8.28
N TRP A 91 -2.14 -5.09 -8.22
CA TRP A 91 -2.68 -3.92 -8.90
C TRP A 91 -2.73 -2.73 -7.93
N ARG A 92 -2.66 -1.52 -8.48
CA ARG A 92 -2.54 -0.28 -7.69
C ARG A 92 -3.68 0.70 -7.92
N LEU A 93 -4.15 1.31 -6.84
CA LEU A 93 -4.96 2.53 -6.84
C LEU A 93 -4.13 3.68 -6.29
N ARG A 94 -4.35 4.88 -6.83
CA ARG A 94 -3.75 6.13 -6.33
C ARG A 94 -4.83 7.14 -6.04
N PHE A 95 -4.67 7.92 -4.97
CA PHE A 95 -5.52 9.06 -4.71
C PHE A 95 -5.13 10.24 -5.63
N SER A 96 -6.04 10.62 -6.52
CA SER A 96 -5.93 11.82 -7.35
C SER A 96 -6.35 13.04 -6.53
N LEU A 97 -5.38 13.89 -6.15
CA LEU A 97 -5.66 15.16 -5.47
C LEU A 97 -6.52 16.12 -6.31
N PRO A 98 -6.30 16.30 -7.63
CA PRO A 98 -7.16 17.16 -8.44
C PRO A 98 -8.62 16.71 -8.48
N ASP A 99 -8.85 15.40 -8.56
CA ASP A 99 -10.19 14.83 -8.66
C ASP A 99 -10.80 14.44 -7.30
N GLN A 100 -10.01 14.54 -6.22
CA GLN A 100 -10.33 14.08 -4.87
C GLN A 100 -10.91 12.65 -4.85
N LYS A 101 -10.30 11.73 -5.60
CA LYS A 101 -10.79 10.35 -5.73
C LYS A 101 -9.67 9.33 -5.92
N TRP A 102 -9.95 8.10 -5.56
CA TRP A 102 -9.12 6.95 -5.93
C TRP A 102 -9.29 6.62 -7.42
N VAL A 103 -8.18 6.47 -8.12
CA VAL A 103 -8.14 6.10 -9.54
C VAL A 103 -7.19 4.91 -9.75
N PRO A 104 -7.45 4.06 -10.76
CA PRO A 104 -6.49 3.04 -11.16
C PRO A 104 -5.17 3.67 -11.57
N PHE A 105 -4.07 3.11 -11.08
CA PHE A 105 -2.74 3.48 -11.53
C PHE A 105 -2.38 2.71 -12.80
N VAL A 106 -1.82 3.42 -13.78
CA VAL A 106 -1.38 2.85 -15.06
C VAL A 106 0.01 3.39 -15.37
N GLN A 107 0.99 2.50 -15.50
CA GLN A 107 2.38 2.85 -15.84
C GLN A 107 2.49 3.14 -17.35
N SER A 108 1.90 4.25 -17.81
CA SER A 108 1.86 4.61 -19.22
C SER A 108 3.24 4.84 -19.83
N TRP A 109 4.26 5.09 -19.00
CA TRP A 109 5.67 5.24 -19.39
C TRP A 109 6.37 3.91 -19.70
N LEU A 110 5.82 2.76 -19.27
CA LEU A 110 6.36 1.44 -19.59
C LEU A 110 5.65 0.81 -20.80
N PRO A 111 6.34 -0.05 -21.57
CA PRO A 111 5.70 -0.96 -22.53
C PRO A 111 4.66 -1.86 -21.85
N MET A 112 3.54 -2.15 -22.52
CA MET A 112 2.43 -2.94 -21.93
C MET A 112 2.86 -4.24 -21.23
N PRO A 113 3.75 -5.07 -21.78
CA PRO A 113 4.15 -6.33 -21.13
C PRO A 113 4.93 -6.16 -19.82
N GLN A 114 5.42 -4.95 -19.54
CA GLN A 114 6.21 -4.61 -18.35
C GLN A 114 5.38 -3.87 -17.29
N ARG A 115 4.12 -3.55 -17.59
CA ARG A 115 3.26 -2.82 -16.66
C ARG A 115 2.72 -3.74 -15.58
N MET A 116 2.57 -3.19 -14.39
CA MET A 116 1.75 -3.77 -13.35
C MET A 116 0.31 -3.97 -13.85
N PRO A 117 -0.39 -5.01 -13.37
CA PRO A 117 -1.83 -5.14 -13.57
C PRO A 117 -2.58 -3.87 -13.12
N SER A 118 -3.67 -3.55 -13.79
CA SER A 118 -4.54 -2.42 -13.45
C SER A 118 -5.99 -2.87 -13.49
N VAL A 119 -6.85 -2.15 -12.77
CA VAL A 119 -8.26 -2.50 -12.59
C VAL A 119 -9.17 -1.49 -13.26
N SER A 120 -10.34 -1.95 -13.72
CA SER A 120 -11.36 -1.04 -14.23
C SER A 120 -12.13 -0.42 -13.05
N PRO A 121 -12.38 0.90 -13.05
CA PRO A 121 -13.17 1.55 -11.99
C PRO A 121 -14.65 1.12 -11.98
N ASN A 122 -15.10 0.42 -13.02
CA ASN A 122 -16.44 -0.15 -13.16
C ASN A 122 -16.47 -1.67 -12.93
N ASP A 123 -15.38 -2.28 -12.46
CA ASP A 123 -15.35 -3.71 -12.18
C ASP A 123 -16.18 -4.06 -10.95
N SER A 124 -17.34 -4.70 -11.16
CA SER A 124 -18.26 -5.10 -10.09
C SER A 124 -17.78 -6.29 -9.25
N HIS A 125 -16.70 -6.97 -9.65
CA HIS A 125 -16.08 -7.99 -8.82
C HIS A 125 -15.12 -7.37 -7.79
N ILE A 126 -14.60 -6.18 -8.08
CA ILE A 126 -13.65 -5.46 -7.22
C ILE A 126 -14.39 -4.44 -6.35
N PHE A 127 -15.27 -3.64 -6.95
CA PHE A 127 -15.95 -2.54 -6.26
C PHE A 127 -17.40 -2.89 -5.87
N PRO A 128 -17.84 -2.57 -4.64
CA PRO A 128 -17.15 -1.75 -3.65
C PRO A 128 -15.95 -2.45 -2.99
N LEU A 129 -14.87 -1.69 -2.85
CA LEU A 129 -13.63 -2.12 -2.21
C LEU A 129 -13.54 -1.49 -0.82
N ARG A 130 -13.18 -2.29 0.18
CA ARG A 130 -12.87 -1.82 1.54
C ARG A 130 -11.44 -2.21 1.92
N VAL A 131 -10.63 -1.24 2.32
CA VAL A 131 -9.25 -1.47 2.75
C VAL A 131 -9.11 -1.00 4.18
N VAL A 132 -8.73 -1.90 5.08
CA VAL A 132 -8.57 -1.60 6.51
C VAL A 132 -7.13 -1.85 6.90
N SER A 133 -6.42 -0.83 7.36
CA SER A 133 -5.06 -1.01 7.88
C SER A 133 -5.07 -1.95 9.08
N ARG A 134 -3.96 -2.63 9.35
CA ARG A 134 -3.83 -3.48 10.55
C ARG A 134 -3.55 -2.66 11.81
N LEU A 135 -3.01 -1.46 11.63
CA LEU A 135 -2.65 -0.53 12.70
C LEU A 135 -3.44 0.78 12.64
N PRO A 136 -3.67 1.43 13.79
CA PRO A 136 -4.28 2.77 13.85
C PRO A 136 -3.28 3.88 13.53
N LYS A 137 -3.77 5.11 13.24
CA LYS A 137 -2.91 6.31 13.08
C LYS A 137 -2.33 6.84 14.40
N THR A 138 -2.88 6.42 15.53
CA THR A 138 -2.50 6.92 16.86
C THR A 138 -2.50 5.77 17.85
N PRO A 139 -1.70 5.83 18.93
CA PRO A 139 -1.71 4.82 19.98
C PRO A 139 -3.12 4.60 20.55
N GLY A 140 -3.62 3.36 20.44
CA GLY A 140 -4.97 2.99 20.89
C GLY A 140 -6.13 3.53 20.03
N GLY A 141 -5.84 4.14 18.88
CA GLY A 141 -6.83 4.61 17.92
C GLY A 141 -7.52 3.47 17.15
N ALA A 142 -8.38 3.84 16.21
CA ALA A 142 -8.98 2.91 15.27
C ALA A 142 -8.09 2.75 14.02
N PRO A 143 -8.08 1.57 13.38
CA PRO A 143 -7.47 1.40 12.08
C PRO A 143 -8.06 2.32 11.01
N VAL A 144 -7.26 2.63 10.00
CA VAL A 144 -7.67 3.41 8.83
C VAL A 144 -8.60 2.56 7.99
N ASP A 145 -9.85 3.00 7.79
CA ASP A 145 -10.89 2.33 6.99
C ASP A 145 -11.16 3.15 5.72
N ILE A 146 -10.63 2.68 4.59
CA ILE A 146 -10.80 3.28 3.26
C ILE A 146 -11.90 2.52 2.52
N ARG A 147 -12.87 3.24 1.96
CA ARG A 147 -13.97 2.66 1.19
C ARG A 147 -14.00 3.29 -0.20
N ILE A 148 -14.11 2.47 -1.23
CA ILE A 148 -14.05 2.90 -2.63
C ILE A 148 -15.24 2.27 -3.36
N GLN A 149 -16.08 3.11 -3.99
CA GLN A 149 -17.27 2.68 -4.71
C GLN A 149 -16.98 2.53 -6.21
N SER A 150 -17.84 1.78 -6.92
CA SER A 150 -17.75 1.67 -8.38
C SER A 150 -18.18 2.96 -9.06
N GLY A 151 -17.57 3.31 -10.18
CA GLY A 151 -18.10 4.30 -11.12
C GLY A 151 -18.02 5.78 -10.72
N ASP A 152 -17.86 6.13 -9.44
CA ASP A 152 -17.58 7.51 -9.03
C ASP A 152 -16.98 7.64 -7.60
N VAL A 153 -16.03 8.59 -7.52
CA VAL A 153 -15.54 9.45 -6.43
C VAL A 153 -15.98 9.13 -4.99
N MET A 154 -15.00 8.88 -4.10
CA MET A 154 -15.14 9.14 -2.67
C MET A 154 -14.05 10.10 -2.18
N LEU A 155 -14.51 11.18 -1.55
CA LEU A 155 -13.72 12.18 -0.83
C LEU A 155 -13.00 11.51 0.34
N LYS A 156 -11.78 11.97 0.62
CA LYS A 156 -10.99 11.59 1.80
C LYS A 156 -11.84 11.83 3.08
N PRO A 157 -11.86 10.90 4.05
CA PRO A 157 -12.50 11.15 5.35
C PRO A 157 -11.83 12.29 6.11
#